data_AF-A0A8E2DL03-F1
#
_entry.id   AF-A0A8E2DL03-F1
#
_cell.length_a   1.000
_cell.length_b   1.000
_cell.length_c   1.000
_cell.angle_alpha   90.00
_cell.angle_beta   90.00
_cell.angle_gamma   90.00
#
_symmetry.space_group_name_H-M   'P 1'
#
loop_
_entity.id
_entity.type
_entity.pdbx_description
1 polymer ?
#
loop_
_entity_poly.entity_id
_entity_poly.type
_entity_poly.pdbx_seq_one_letter_code
_entity_poly.pdbx_strand_id
1 'polypeptide(L)'
;MKLSTFALSAAAVLVSVSSRPVKRDVDPSLVPQFGVQAGVNPDGTGNCDGIDGANGKPILIPCSCPPDRDTFIADLNTNVNLGHVSTNPSVAVTFPTDNSTQSQLARIEAAIVTLQNLNGPGVGCPASSTTFVAQQQAIQNGANTAAAPPPATTAAPATTAAPATTAAPATSSAAASSSGGVDPNLVPQFGVQAGVNPDGTGNCDGIDGSNGQPILIPCSCPPDRDSFIQELSQNVAAGKVINNPSVAVSFPTDNSTQSQLARIETAIVTLQNLHGPGVGCPASSTTFSAQQQAIQNEANSANNAAAVPPPATTAAPATTAAPATTAAPATTAAPATSSAAASSGGVDPSLVPQFGVQAGVNPDGTG
;
A
#
# COMPACT_ATOMS: atom_id res chain seq x y z
N MET A 1 -57.48 -20.22 -47.83
CA MET A 1 -56.46 -21.23 -47.49
C MET A 1 -55.73 -20.72 -46.26
N LYS A 2 -56.12 -21.22 -45.09
CA LYS A 2 -55.36 -22.13 -44.21
C LYS A 2 -54.46 -21.38 -43.21
N LEU A 3 -54.99 -21.32 -41.98
CA LEU A 3 -54.31 -20.93 -40.75
C LEU A 3 -53.11 -21.85 -40.48
N SER A 4 -52.06 -21.32 -39.87
CA SER A 4 -51.05 -22.13 -39.16
C SER A 4 -50.56 -21.38 -37.93
N THR A 5 -51.18 -21.74 -36.81
CA THR A 5 -50.85 -21.42 -35.43
C THR A 5 -49.61 -22.22 -35.01
N PHE A 6 -48.54 -21.54 -34.58
CA PHE A 6 -47.48 -22.17 -33.79
C PHE A 6 -47.51 -21.58 -32.39
N ALA A 7 -48.09 -22.33 -31.46
CA ALA A 7 -47.99 -22.08 -30.03
C ALA A 7 -46.70 -22.74 -29.51
N LEU A 8 -45.71 -21.91 -29.17
CA LEU A 8 -44.48 -22.33 -28.50
C LEU A 8 -44.65 -22.09 -27.00
N SER A 9 -44.92 -23.16 -26.26
CA SER A 9 -45.00 -23.19 -24.81
C SER A 9 -43.60 -23.00 -24.21
N ALA A 10 -43.27 -21.78 -23.77
CA ALA A 10 -42.11 -21.52 -22.92
C ALA A 10 -42.50 -21.75 -21.45
N ALA A 11 -42.17 -22.93 -20.92
CA ALA A 11 -42.26 -23.20 -19.49
C ALA A 11 -41.09 -22.49 -18.77
N ALA A 12 -41.34 -21.32 -18.20
CA ALA A 12 -40.41 -20.65 -17.31
C ALA A 12 -40.38 -21.38 -15.96
N VAL A 13 -39.36 -22.22 -15.75
CA VAL A 13 -39.06 -22.81 -14.44
C VAL A 13 -38.43 -21.73 -13.56
N LEU A 14 -39.26 -21.08 -12.74
CA LEU A 14 -38.81 -20.20 -11.65
C LEU A 14 -38.22 -21.06 -10.54
N VAL A 15 -36.93 -21.41 -10.65
CA VAL A 15 -36.17 -21.95 -9.53
C VAL A 15 -35.94 -20.82 -8.54
N SER A 16 -36.86 -20.69 -7.57
CA SER A 16 -36.70 -19.79 -6.44
C SER A 16 -35.59 -20.35 -5.55
N VAL A 17 -34.33 -19.96 -5.81
CA VAL A 17 -33.24 -20.18 -4.86
C VAL A 17 -33.54 -19.32 -3.65
N SER A 18 -34.08 -19.94 -2.61
CA SER A 18 -34.16 -19.36 -1.28
C SER A 18 -32.75 -19.31 -0.71
N SER A 19 -32.01 -18.27 -1.09
CA SER A 19 -30.74 -17.90 -0.47
C SER A 19 -31.04 -17.48 0.96
N ARG A 20 -31.13 -18.44 1.88
CA ARG A 20 -31.04 -18.14 3.31
C ARG A 20 -29.69 -17.43 3.49
N PRO A 21 -29.67 -16.15 3.92
CA PRO A 21 -28.41 -15.47 4.15
C PRO A 21 -27.67 -16.26 5.22
N VAL A 22 -26.59 -16.94 4.81
CA VAL A 22 -25.67 -17.58 5.73
C VAL A 22 -24.96 -16.44 6.43
N LYS A 23 -25.23 -16.26 7.72
CA LYS A 23 -24.40 -15.38 8.56
C LYS A 23 -22.97 -15.91 8.45
N ARG A 24 -22.08 -15.10 7.89
CA ARG A 24 -20.66 -15.39 7.89
C ARG A 24 -20.14 -14.90 9.22
N ASP A 25 -20.23 -15.76 10.23
CA ASP A 25 -19.48 -15.52 11.46
C ASP A 25 -17.99 -15.59 11.11
N VAL A 26 -17.29 -14.51 11.48
CA VAL A 26 -15.84 -14.40 11.48
C VAL A 26 -15.30 -15.39 12.50
N ASP A 27 -14.43 -16.28 12.02
CA ASP A 27 -13.72 -17.20 12.89
C ASP A 27 -12.75 -16.41 13.79
N PRO A 28 -12.92 -16.45 15.13
CA PRO A 28 -12.04 -15.75 16.08
C PRO A 28 -10.56 -16.15 15.99
N SER A 29 -10.26 -17.32 15.43
CA SER A 29 -8.89 -17.80 15.21
C SER A 29 -8.21 -17.11 14.02
N LEU A 30 -8.99 -16.59 13.06
CA LEU A 30 -8.51 -15.83 11.92
C LEU A 30 -8.34 -14.33 12.23
N VAL A 31 -8.86 -13.88 13.36
CA VAL A 31 -8.72 -12.50 13.83
C VAL A 31 -7.36 -12.34 14.51
N PRO A 32 -6.46 -11.50 13.95
CA PRO A 32 -5.14 -11.32 14.54
C PRO A 32 -5.23 -10.76 15.96
N GLN A 33 -4.27 -11.09 16.81
CA GLN A 33 -4.21 -10.55 18.16
C GLN A 33 -3.73 -9.09 18.13
N PHE A 34 -4.21 -8.27 19.05
CA PHE A 34 -3.78 -6.87 19.13
C PHE A 34 -2.28 -6.76 19.43
N GLY A 35 -1.71 -7.66 20.23
CA GLY A 35 -0.29 -7.63 20.60
C GLY A 35 0.12 -6.44 21.50
N VAL A 36 -0.83 -5.61 21.91
CA VAL A 36 -0.68 -4.53 22.90
C VAL A 36 -1.78 -4.72 23.93
N GLN A 37 -1.49 -4.43 25.20
CA GLN A 37 -2.48 -4.47 26.27
C GLN A 37 -3.01 -3.05 26.52
N ALA A 38 -4.32 -2.91 26.75
CA ALA A 38 -4.90 -1.63 27.10
C ALA A 38 -4.43 -1.17 28.48
N GLY A 39 -4.36 0.15 28.70
CA GLY A 39 -4.03 0.70 30.01
C GLY A 39 -2.56 0.61 30.42
N VAL A 40 -1.63 0.32 29.49
CA VAL A 40 -0.20 0.23 29.82
C VAL A 40 0.36 1.63 30.10
N ASN A 41 1.00 1.80 31.26
CA ASN A 41 1.69 3.04 31.69
C ASN A 41 0.85 4.32 31.47
N PRO A 42 -0.27 4.50 32.17
CA PRO A 42 -1.09 5.70 32.02
C PRO A 42 -0.33 6.95 32.46
N ASP A 43 -0.37 8.02 31.65
CA ASP A 43 0.32 9.29 31.93
C ASP A 43 -0.50 10.26 32.80
N GLY A 44 -1.73 9.88 33.17
CA GLY A 44 -2.66 10.71 33.94
C GLY A 44 -3.49 11.70 33.11
N THR A 45 -3.27 11.78 31.80
CA THR A 45 -4.02 12.63 30.85
C THR A 45 -5.02 11.84 29.99
N GLY A 46 -5.12 10.53 30.21
CA GLY A 46 -5.96 9.61 29.44
C GLY A 46 -5.21 8.88 28.32
N ASN A 47 -3.89 9.09 28.21
CA ASN A 47 -3.04 8.38 27.26
C ASN A 47 -2.22 7.29 27.96
N CYS A 48 -1.96 6.24 27.20
CA CYS A 48 -1.21 5.06 27.58
C CYS A 48 -0.18 4.73 26.51
N ASP A 49 0.81 3.92 26.85
CA ASP A 49 1.85 3.48 25.93
C ASP A 49 1.30 2.44 24.93
N GLY A 50 1.44 2.74 23.64
CA GLY A 50 1.16 1.82 22.54
C GLY A 50 2.42 1.09 22.05
N ILE A 51 2.43 0.69 20.77
CA ILE A 51 3.66 0.14 20.16
C ILE A 51 4.79 1.19 20.13
N ASP A 52 6.03 0.74 20.25
CA ASP A 52 7.19 1.61 20.06
C ASP A 52 7.24 2.15 18.63
N GLY A 53 7.39 3.46 18.50
CA GLY A 53 7.64 4.12 17.23
C GLY A 53 9.07 3.90 16.75
N ALA A 54 9.38 4.40 15.55
CA ALA A 54 10.71 4.26 14.94
C ALA A 54 11.86 4.88 15.77
N ASN A 55 11.54 5.78 16.69
CA ASN A 55 12.49 6.39 17.64
C ASN A 55 12.71 5.56 18.92
N GLY A 56 12.11 4.36 19.01
CA GLY A 56 12.17 3.50 20.18
C GLY A 56 11.40 4.04 21.39
N LYS A 57 10.45 4.97 21.18
CA LYS A 57 9.54 5.46 22.22
C LYS A 57 8.12 4.97 21.94
N PRO A 58 7.36 4.54 22.96
CA PRO A 58 5.96 4.18 22.79
C PRO A 58 5.17 5.32 22.17
N ILE A 59 4.34 4.99 21.19
CA ILE A 59 3.36 5.92 20.64
C ILE A 59 2.22 6.04 21.66
N LEU A 60 1.91 7.26 22.10
CA LEU A 60 0.79 7.49 23.00
C LEU A 60 -0.54 7.16 22.30
N ILE A 61 -1.35 6.33 22.94
CA ILE A 61 -2.68 5.92 22.49
C ILE A 61 -3.70 6.19 23.61
N PRO A 62 -5.01 6.31 23.31
CA PRO A 62 -6.01 6.38 24.37
C PRO A 62 -5.94 5.14 25.26
N CYS A 63 -6.04 5.30 26.58
CA CYS A 63 -5.96 4.16 27.51
C CYS A 63 -7.07 3.12 27.34
N SER A 64 -8.18 3.49 26.68
CA SER A 64 -9.26 2.57 26.29
C SER A 64 -8.92 1.70 25.08
N CYS A 65 -7.74 1.88 24.49
CA CYS A 65 -7.29 1.18 23.30
C CYS A 65 -6.14 0.21 23.64
N PRO A 66 -6.13 -1.01 23.09
CA PRO A 66 -7.18 -1.60 22.26
C PRO A 66 -8.47 -1.93 23.06
N PRO A 67 -9.63 -2.06 22.41
CA PRO A 67 -10.85 -2.52 23.07
C PRO A 67 -10.69 -3.96 23.59
N ASP A 68 -11.66 -4.42 24.36
CA ASP A 68 -11.80 -5.84 24.66
C ASP A 68 -11.92 -6.67 23.37
N ARG A 69 -11.24 -7.82 23.32
CA ARG A 69 -11.13 -8.64 22.10
C ARG A 69 -12.47 -9.22 21.67
N ASP A 70 -13.29 -9.66 22.63
CA ASP A 70 -14.59 -10.26 22.31
C ASP A 70 -15.56 -9.19 21.80
N THR A 71 -15.51 -8.00 22.40
CA THR A 71 -16.25 -6.81 21.92
C THR A 71 -15.84 -6.44 20.49
N PHE A 72 -14.54 -6.38 20.22
CA PHE A 72 -14.02 -6.10 18.87
C PHE A 72 -14.45 -7.15 17.84
N ILE A 73 -14.42 -8.44 18.19
CA ILE A 73 -14.85 -9.51 17.28
C ILE A 73 -16.36 -9.40 16.99
N ALA A 74 -17.17 -9.00 17.98
CA ALA A 74 -18.60 -8.75 17.75
C ALA A 74 -18.84 -7.59 16.76
N ASP A 75 -18.07 -6.51 16.86
CA ASP A 75 -18.15 -5.37 15.93
C ASP A 75 -17.67 -5.75 14.53
N LEU A 76 -16.55 -6.49 14.43
CA LEU A 76 -16.04 -7.00 13.16
C LEU A 76 -17.05 -7.94 12.50
N ASN A 77 -17.69 -8.82 13.27
CA ASN A 77 -18.77 -9.69 12.79
C ASN A 77 -19.94 -8.88 12.22
N THR A 78 -20.35 -7.83 12.93
CA THR A 78 -21.39 -6.92 12.45
C THR A 78 -20.99 -6.30 11.11
N ASN A 79 -19.79 -5.73 11.01
CA ASN A 79 -19.30 -5.08 9.80
C ASN A 79 -19.20 -6.05 8.60
N VAL A 80 -18.69 -7.27 8.83
CA VAL A 80 -18.59 -8.30 7.78
C VAL A 80 -19.96 -8.76 7.30
N ASN A 81 -20.93 -8.92 8.21
CA ASN A 81 -22.29 -9.27 7.84
C ASN A 81 -23.01 -8.16 7.05
N LEU A 82 -22.68 -6.89 7.34
CA LEU A 82 -23.17 -5.74 6.58
C LEU A 82 -22.43 -5.53 5.24
N GLY A 83 -21.21 -6.08 5.11
CA GLY A 83 -20.30 -5.82 4.00
C GLY A 83 -19.67 -4.42 4.03
N HIS A 84 -19.86 -3.67 5.11
CA HIS A 84 -19.35 -2.32 5.33
C HIS A 84 -19.28 -2.01 6.82
N VAL A 85 -18.57 -0.95 7.20
CA VAL A 85 -18.50 -0.53 8.61
C VAL A 85 -19.83 0.06 9.05
N SER A 86 -20.44 -0.50 10.10
CA SER A 86 -21.76 -0.10 10.61
C SER A 86 -21.88 1.40 10.93
N THR A 87 -20.81 2.00 11.44
CA THR A 87 -20.70 3.42 11.79
C THR A 87 -20.20 4.29 10.63
N ASN A 88 -19.70 3.68 9.55
CA ASN A 88 -19.19 4.35 8.36
C ASN A 88 -19.49 3.54 7.08
N PRO A 89 -20.73 3.58 6.57
CA PRO A 89 -21.16 2.70 5.48
C PRO A 89 -20.44 2.91 4.15
N SER A 90 -19.75 4.03 3.97
CA SER A 90 -18.93 4.30 2.78
C SER A 90 -17.68 3.42 2.70
N VAL A 91 -17.26 2.78 3.79
CA VAL A 91 -16.10 1.91 3.83
C VAL A 91 -16.56 0.46 3.79
N ALA A 92 -16.29 -0.22 2.67
CA ALA A 92 -16.58 -1.64 2.50
C ALA A 92 -15.65 -2.50 3.36
N VAL A 93 -16.18 -3.61 3.88
CA VAL A 93 -15.42 -4.57 4.68
C VAL A 93 -15.62 -5.96 4.10
N THR A 94 -14.51 -6.65 3.82
CA THR A 94 -14.49 -8.05 3.42
C THR A 94 -13.58 -8.84 4.34
N PHE A 95 -13.97 -10.07 4.68
CA PHE A 95 -13.20 -10.95 5.55
C PHE A 95 -13.09 -12.33 4.89
N PRO A 96 -12.13 -12.50 3.97
CA PRO A 96 -11.93 -13.78 3.31
C PRO A 96 -11.38 -14.81 4.31
N THR A 97 -11.72 -16.08 4.11
CA THR A 97 -11.40 -17.17 5.05
C THR A 97 -10.25 -18.06 4.58
N ASP A 98 -9.77 -17.91 3.35
CA ASP A 98 -8.65 -18.71 2.87
C ASP A 98 -7.31 -18.24 3.45
N ASN A 99 -6.27 -19.06 3.31
CA ASN A 99 -4.96 -18.80 3.89
C ASN A 99 -3.99 -18.10 2.94
N SER A 100 -4.46 -17.57 1.81
CA SER A 100 -3.61 -16.80 0.91
C SER A 100 -3.09 -15.54 1.62
N THR A 101 -1.88 -15.10 1.26
CA THR A 101 -1.31 -13.84 1.75
C THR A 101 -2.30 -12.68 1.54
N GLN A 102 -2.97 -12.64 0.40
CA GLN A 102 -3.96 -11.61 0.10
C GLN A 102 -5.16 -11.65 1.04
N SER A 103 -5.66 -12.84 1.36
CA SER A 103 -6.76 -12.98 2.32
C SER A 103 -6.34 -12.63 3.75
N GLN A 104 -5.11 -12.97 4.15
CA GLN A 104 -4.56 -12.55 5.43
C GLN A 104 -4.44 -11.03 5.55
N LEU A 105 -3.96 -10.36 4.49
CA LEU A 105 -3.87 -8.90 4.45
C LEU A 105 -5.25 -8.24 4.47
N ALA A 106 -6.21 -8.76 3.71
CA ALA A 106 -7.59 -8.28 3.73
C ALA A 106 -8.23 -8.41 5.12
N ARG A 107 -7.93 -9.49 5.86
CA ARG A 107 -8.39 -9.65 7.25
C ARG A 107 -7.77 -8.62 8.20
N ILE A 108 -6.47 -8.34 8.05
CA ILE A 108 -5.79 -7.29 8.83
C ILE A 108 -6.37 -5.92 8.49
N GLU A 109 -6.59 -5.62 7.22
CA GLU A 109 -7.17 -4.35 6.78
C GLU A 109 -8.60 -4.18 7.32
N ALA A 110 -9.44 -5.21 7.22
CA ALA A 110 -10.76 -5.23 7.83
C ALA A 110 -10.72 -4.99 9.35
N ALA A 111 -9.72 -5.56 10.03
CA ALA A 111 -9.52 -5.38 11.46
C ALA A 111 -9.09 -3.93 11.79
N ILE A 112 -8.15 -3.35 11.04
CA ILE A 112 -7.71 -1.96 11.19
C ILE A 112 -8.87 -0.99 10.94
N VAL A 113 -9.61 -1.18 9.85
CA VAL A 113 -10.76 -0.35 9.48
C VAL A 113 -11.86 -0.41 10.55
N THR A 114 -12.17 -1.60 11.06
CA THR A 114 -13.14 -1.76 12.14
C THR A 114 -12.67 -1.02 13.39
N LEU A 115 -11.40 -1.19 13.77
CA LEU A 115 -10.80 -0.59 14.95
C LEU A 115 -10.81 0.95 14.92
N GLN A 116 -10.57 1.54 13.74
CA GLN A 116 -10.58 2.99 13.53
C GLN A 116 -11.99 3.61 13.52
N ASN A 117 -13.03 2.80 13.34
CA ASN A 117 -14.40 3.28 13.18
C ASN A 117 -15.35 2.82 14.32
N LEU A 118 -14.84 2.27 15.41
CA LEU A 118 -15.66 1.68 16.49
C LEU A 118 -16.76 2.62 17.04
N ASN A 119 -16.51 3.93 17.10
CA ASN A 119 -17.44 4.91 17.68
C ASN A 119 -17.91 5.96 16.67
N GLY A 120 -17.69 5.75 15.37
CA GLY A 120 -18.01 6.72 14.32
C GLY A 120 -16.92 6.81 13.24
N PRO A 121 -17.16 7.54 12.15
CA PRO A 121 -16.16 7.75 11.10
C PRO A 121 -14.85 8.33 11.65
N GLY A 122 -13.79 7.51 11.64
CA GLY A 122 -12.46 7.89 12.18
C GLY A 122 -12.41 8.10 13.70
N VAL A 123 -13.48 7.76 14.43
CA VAL A 123 -13.54 7.84 15.89
C VAL A 123 -13.43 6.42 16.44
N GLY A 124 -12.22 6.01 16.77
CA GLY A 124 -11.93 4.67 17.25
C GLY A 124 -10.52 4.61 17.83
N CYS A 125 -9.97 3.40 17.88
CA CYS A 125 -8.59 3.24 18.27
C CYS A 125 -7.67 3.44 17.06
N PRO A 126 -6.51 4.10 17.22
CA PRO A 126 -5.56 4.24 16.14
C PRO A 126 -4.89 2.88 15.86
N ALA A 127 -4.40 2.67 14.63
CA ALA A 127 -3.71 1.41 14.30
C ALA A 127 -2.50 1.13 15.22
N SER A 128 -1.85 2.18 15.73
CA SER A 128 -0.76 2.12 16.71
C SER A 128 -1.15 1.53 18.07
N SER A 129 -2.44 1.37 18.36
CA SER A 129 -2.90 0.64 19.56
C SER A 129 -2.85 -0.87 19.39
N THR A 130 -2.33 -1.35 18.26
CA THR A 130 -2.20 -2.75 17.92
C THR A 130 -0.89 -2.98 17.17
N THR A 131 -0.54 -4.25 17.00
CA THR A 131 0.55 -4.71 16.16
C THR A 131 0.10 -5.05 14.74
N PHE A 132 -1.11 -4.68 14.35
CA PHE A 132 -1.67 -5.04 13.04
C PHE A 132 -0.82 -4.54 11.88
N VAL A 133 -0.25 -3.33 11.96
CA VAL A 133 0.66 -2.81 10.91
C VAL A 133 1.94 -3.65 10.82
N ALA A 134 2.52 -4.02 11.97
CA ALA A 134 3.70 -4.88 12.00
C ALA A 134 3.40 -6.31 11.50
N GLN A 135 2.22 -6.85 11.83
CA GLN A 135 1.75 -8.14 11.33
C GLN A 135 1.48 -8.08 9.82
N GLN A 136 0.92 -6.98 9.34
CA GLN A 136 0.73 -6.72 7.91
C GLN A 136 2.08 -6.82 7.20
N GLN A 137 3.09 -6.13 7.72
CA GLN A 137 4.47 -6.17 7.22
C GLN A 137 5.09 -7.57 7.33
N ALA A 138 4.85 -8.32 8.41
CA ALA A 138 5.39 -9.66 8.58
C ALA A 138 4.81 -10.66 7.55
N ILE A 139 3.48 -10.65 7.38
CA ILE A 139 2.78 -11.48 6.38
C ILE A 139 3.20 -11.08 4.98
N GLN A 140 3.33 -9.78 4.74
CA GLN A 140 3.88 -9.23 3.51
C GLN A 140 5.28 -9.80 3.26
N ASN A 141 6.18 -9.80 4.24
CA ASN A 141 7.55 -10.32 4.13
C ASN A 141 7.66 -11.85 4.01
N GLY A 142 6.53 -12.57 3.93
CA GLY A 142 6.51 -14.03 3.84
C GLY A 142 6.72 -14.73 5.18
N ALA A 143 6.78 -13.99 6.29
CA ALA A 143 6.66 -14.57 7.62
C ALA A 143 5.19 -14.93 7.84
N ASN A 144 4.78 -16.08 7.33
CA ASN A 144 3.46 -16.65 7.57
C ASN A 144 3.41 -17.21 9.01
N THR A 145 3.60 -16.33 10.00
CA THR A 145 3.39 -16.68 11.40
C THR A 145 1.90 -16.66 11.65
N ALA A 146 1.24 -17.80 11.39
CA ALA A 146 0.03 -18.13 12.13
C ALA A 146 0.36 -17.90 13.62
N ALA A 147 -0.37 -17.00 14.27
CA ALA A 147 -0.05 -16.50 15.60
C ALA A 147 0.14 -17.67 16.57
N ALA A 148 1.39 -17.99 16.90
CA ALA A 148 1.68 -18.82 18.05
C ALA A 148 1.31 -17.99 19.29
N PRO A 149 0.54 -18.54 20.24
CA PRO A 149 0.21 -17.81 21.46
C PRO A 149 1.53 -17.40 22.16
N PRO A 150 1.66 -16.14 22.61
CA PRO A 150 2.83 -15.76 23.37
C PRO A 150 2.91 -16.63 24.63
N PRO A 151 4.11 -17.09 25.04
CA PRO A 151 4.25 -17.76 26.32
C PRO A 151 3.79 -16.81 27.42
N ALA A 152 2.85 -17.28 28.26
CA ALA A 152 2.41 -16.57 29.45
C ALA A 152 3.64 -16.26 30.31
N THR A 153 4.02 -14.98 30.39
CA THR A 153 5.15 -14.54 31.20
C THR A 153 4.67 -14.39 32.64
N THR A 154 5.02 -15.39 33.45
CA THR A 154 4.97 -15.34 34.90
C THR A 154 5.85 -14.19 35.40
N ALA A 155 5.28 -13.31 36.22
CA ALA A 155 5.98 -12.21 36.85
C ALA A 155 7.17 -12.69 37.72
N ALA A 156 8.32 -12.01 37.60
CA ALA A 156 9.47 -12.16 38.49
C ALA A 156 10.23 -10.82 38.61
N PRO A 157 10.95 -10.57 39.72
CA PRO A 157 10.86 -9.32 40.48
C PRO A 157 11.89 -8.25 40.14
N ALA A 158 11.57 -7.04 40.62
CA ALA A 158 12.35 -5.82 40.56
C ALA A 158 13.81 -5.98 41.04
N THR A 159 14.74 -5.40 40.28
CA THR A 159 16.12 -5.16 40.72
C THR A 159 16.53 -3.71 40.54
N THR A 160 17.37 -3.31 41.48
CA THR A 160 17.73 -1.99 41.97
C THR A 160 18.64 -1.21 41.03
N ALA A 161 18.54 0.13 41.13
CA ALA A 161 19.29 1.12 40.35
C ALA A 161 20.77 1.29 40.73
N ALA A 162 21.57 1.79 39.76
CA ALA A 162 22.69 2.78 39.83
C ALA A 162 23.83 2.44 38.84
N PRO A 163 24.76 3.38 38.51
CA PRO A 163 24.67 4.83 38.33
C PRO A 163 25.21 5.30 36.95
N ALA A 164 25.06 6.59 36.69
CA ALA A 164 25.42 7.31 35.47
C ALA A 164 26.93 7.36 35.16
N THR A 165 27.27 7.31 33.86
CA THR A 165 28.57 7.74 33.33
C THR A 165 28.39 8.85 32.29
N THR A 166 29.17 9.90 32.50
CA THR A 166 29.28 11.13 31.72
C THR A 166 30.08 10.88 30.45
N ALA A 167 29.62 11.37 29.29
CA ALA A 167 30.42 11.43 28.06
C ALA A 167 30.28 12.80 27.37
N ALA A 168 31.43 13.31 26.94
CA ALA A 168 31.72 14.67 26.46
C ALA A 168 31.25 14.94 25.01
N PRO A 169 31.25 16.21 24.53
CA PRO A 169 30.64 16.59 23.27
C PRO A 169 31.59 16.33 22.09
N ALA A 170 31.07 15.77 21.01
CA ALA A 170 31.76 15.67 19.72
C ALA A 170 31.07 16.56 18.68
N THR A 171 31.73 17.68 18.39
CA THR A 171 31.56 18.47 17.18
C THR A 171 32.10 17.70 15.97
N SER A 172 31.32 17.61 14.88
CA SER A 172 31.82 17.74 13.51
C SER A 172 30.71 17.86 12.47
N SER A 173 30.74 19.01 11.80
CA SER A 173 30.59 19.22 10.35
C SER A 173 29.27 18.89 9.68
N ALA A 174 28.47 19.95 9.57
CA ALA A 174 27.50 20.17 8.51
C ALA A 174 28.15 20.07 7.12
N ALA A 175 27.66 19.15 6.31
CA ALA A 175 27.64 19.29 4.87
C ALA A 175 26.22 19.76 4.49
N ALA A 176 26.14 20.88 3.78
CA ALA A 176 24.89 21.53 3.41
C ALA A 176 24.10 20.66 2.41
N SER A 177 23.17 19.85 2.92
CA SER A 177 22.04 19.35 2.16
C SER A 177 21.07 20.51 1.96
N SER A 178 20.73 20.79 0.72
CA SER A 178 19.65 21.70 0.33
C SER A 178 18.42 21.51 1.23
N SER A 179 17.98 22.60 1.84
CA SER A 179 16.91 22.71 2.84
C SER A 179 15.64 21.92 2.49
N GLY A 180 15.37 20.85 3.26
CA GLY A 180 14.02 20.30 3.52
C GLY A 180 13.18 19.78 2.35
N GLY A 181 13.68 19.82 1.11
CA GLY A 181 12.92 19.43 -0.07
C GLY A 181 12.89 17.92 -0.29
N VAL A 182 11.73 17.40 -0.66
CA VAL A 182 11.59 16.03 -1.18
C VAL A 182 12.20 15.96 -2.58
N ASP A 183 13.01 14.94 -2.87
CA ASP A 183 13.53 14.71 -4.23
C ASP A 183 12.37 14.32 -5.18
N PRO A 184 12.08 15.12 -6.22
CA PRO A 184 11.00 14.84 -7.18
C PRO A 184 11.11 13.48 -7.88
N ASN A 185 12.30 12.90 -7.96
CA ASN A 185 12.54 11.59 -8.57
C ASN A 185 12.14 10.43 -7.65
N LEU A 186 12.14 10.66 -6.33
CA LEU A 186 11.69 9.68 -5.35
C LEU A 186 10.17 9.71 -5.15
N VAL A 187 9.49 10.73 -5.67
CA VAL A 187 8.03 10.84 -5.62
C VAL A 187 7.40 9.92 -6.66
N PRO A 188 6.59 8.92 -6.23
CA PRO A 188 5.92 8.00 -7.14
C PRO A 188 5.06 8.76 -8.15
N GLN A 189 4.97 8.25 -9.38
CA GLN A 189 4.09 8.86 -10.39
C GLN A 189 2.64 8.50 -10.11
N PHE A 190 1.70 9.41 -10.40
CA PHE A 190 0.27 9.12 -10.20
C PHE A 190 -0.21 7.98 -11.09
N GLY A 191 0.29 7.88 -12.32
CA GLY A 191 -0.12 6.83 -13.27
C GLY A 191 -1.57 6.94 -13.79
N VAL A 192 -2.29 8.00 -13.41
CA VAL A 192 -3.60 8.40 -13.93
C VAL A 192 -3.50 9.85 -14.36
N GLN A 193 -4.17 10.24 -15.44
CA GLN A 193 -4.25 11.63 -15.88
C GLN A 193 -5.55 12.26 -15.37
N ALA A 194 -5.50 13.49 -14.90
CA ALA A 194 -6.70 14.21 -14.49
C ALA A 194 -7.61 14.50 -15.70
N GLY A 195 -8.91 14.59 -15.46
CA GLY A 195 -9.86 14.98 -16.50
C GLY A 195 -10.17 13.91 -17.56
N VAL A 196 -9.81 12.65 -17.34
CA VAL A 196 -10.07 11.57 -18.31
C VAL A 196 -11.57 11.24 -18.32
N ASN A 197 -12.18 11.26 -19.51
CA ASN A 197 -13.59 10.90 -19.75
C ASN A 197 -14.59 11.51 -18.75
N PRO A 198 -14.76 12.84 -18.73
CA PRO A 198 -15.69 13.48 -17.82
C PRO A 198 -17.14 13.03 -18.09
N ASP A 199 -17.87 12.67 -17.02
CA ASP A 199 -19.27 12.22 -17.10
C ASP A 199 -20.30 13.37 -17.16
N GLY A 200 -19.82 14.62 -17.06
CA GLY A 200 -20.65 15.82 -17.03
C GLY A 200 -21.23 16.18 -15.65
N THR A 201 -20.97 15.38 -14.62
CA THR A 201 -21.38 15.62 -13.22
C THR A 201 -20.21 15.98 -12.30
N GLY A 202 -19.01 16.11 -12.87
CA GLY A 202 -17.78 16.44 -12.15
C GLY A 202 -16.91 15.23 -11.82
N ASN A 203 -17.29 14.03 -12.28
CA ASN A 203 -16.48 12.82 -12.14
C ASN A 203 -15.81 12.46 -13.46
N CYS A 204 -14.64 11.84 -13.32
CA CYS A 204 -13.78 11.37 -14.38
C CYS A 204 -13.34 9.94 -14.08
N ASP A 205 -12.86 9.24 -15.10
CA ASP A 205 -12.37 7.87 -14.98
C ASP A 205 -11.03 7.84 -14.24
N GLY A 206 -10.97 7.07 -13.15
CA GLY A 206 -9.75 6.74 -12.41
C GLY A 206 -9.15 5.41 -12.83
N ILE A 207 -8.45 4.74 -11.91
CA ILE A 207 -7.95 3.38 -12.16
C ILE A 207 -9.12 2.39 -12.34
N ASP A 208 -8.92 1.36 -13.17
CA ASP A 208 -9.86 0.25 -13.28
C ASP A 208 -10.00 -0.50 -11.95
N GLY A 209 -11.24 -0.69 -11.53
CA GLY A 209 -11.58 -1.52 -10.38
C GLY A 209 -11.42 -3.02 -10.68
N SER A 210 -11.68 -3.85 -9.67
CA SER A 210 -11.60 -5.32 -9.77
C SER A 210 -12.59 -5.93 -10.76
N ASN A 211 -13.63 -5.19 -11.15
CA ASN A 211 -14.60 -5.54 -12.18
C ASN A 211 -14.19 -5.09 -13.59
N GLY A 212 -13.01 -4.50 -13.76
CA GLY A 212 -12.52 -3.95 -15.03
C GLY A 212 -13.23 -2.68 -15.49
N GLN A 213 -13.95 -2.00 -14.60
CA GLN A 213 -14.57 -0.70 -14.86
C GLN A 213 -13.79 0.40 -14.15
N PRO A 214 -13.53 1.56 -14.78
CA PRO A 214 -12.90 2.69 -14.12
C PRO A 214 -13.65 3.10 -12.84
N ILE A 215 -12.91 3.35 -11.77
CA ILE A 215 -13.46 3.93 -10.55
C ILE A 215 -13.65 5.42 -10.80
N LEU A 216 -14.87 5.93 -10.65
CA LEU A 216 -15.13 7.37 -10.77
C LEU A 216 -14.41 8.15 -9.67
N ILE A 217 -13.67 9.17 -10.09
CA ILE A 217 -12.93 10.09 -9.23
C ILE A 217 -13.32 11.54 -9.58
N PRO A 218 -13.12 12.52 -8.69
CA PRO A 218 -13.29 13.92 -9.05
C PRO A 218 -12.38 14.29 -10.23
N CYS A 219 -12.89 15.03 -11.21
CA CYS A 219 -12.09 15.40 -12.39
C CYS A 219 -10.86 16.26 -12.08
N SER A 220 -10.83 16.92 -10.92
CA SER A 220 -9.67 17.65 -10.40
C SER A 220 -8.56 16.75 -9.86
N CYS A 221 -8.78 15.42 -9.85
CA CYS A 221 -7.86 14.44 -9.33
C CYS A 221 -7.28 13.57 -10.46
N PRO A 222 -5.97 13.26 -10.43
CA PRO A 222 -4.97 13.75 -9.48
C PRO A 222 -4.66 15.25 -9.65
N PRO A 223 -4.09 15.92 -8.62
CA PRO A 223 -3.63 17.30 -8.76
C PRO A 223 -2.48 17.41 -9.76
N ASP A 224 -2.10 18.65 -10.10
CA ASP A 224 -0.84 18.90 -10.79
C ASP A 224 0.35 18.35 -9.99
N ARG A 225 1.30 17.71 -10.68
CA ARG A 225 2.40 16.98 -10.02
C ARG A 225 3.35 17.92 -9.30
N ASP A 226 3.67 19.08 -9.87
CA ASP A 226 4.58 20.04 -9.24
C ASP A 226 3.95 20.65 -7.99
N SER A 227 2.65 20.97 -8.07
CA SER A 227 1.85 21.44 -6.93
C SER A 227 1.80 20.40 -5.81
N PHE A 228 1.60 19.12 -6.14
CA PHE A 228 1.65 18.03 -5.17
C PHE A 228 3.02 17.87 -4.51
N ILE A 229 4.11 17.91 -5.29
CA ILE A 229 5.47 17.79 -4.76
C ILE A 229 5.79 18.96 -3.81
N GLN A 230 5.29 20.16 -4.11
CA GLN A 230 5.42 21.31 -3.24
C GLN A 230 4.73 21.08 -1.89
N GLU A 231 3.49 20.60 -1.88
CA GLU A 231 2.77 20.28 -0.63
C GLU A 231 3.43 19.13 0.14
N LEU A 232 3.83 18.06 -0.56
CA LEU A 232 4.55 16.94 0.02
C LEU A 232 5.85 17.40 0.69
N SER A 233 6.61 18.28 0.05
CA SER A 233 7.83 18.85 0.62
C SER A 233 7.55 19.66 1.88
N GLN A 234 6.46 20.43 1.92
CA GLN A 234 6.06 21.19 3.10
C GLN A 234 5.64 20.27 4.26
N ASN A 235 4.88 19.21 3.97
CA ASN A 235 4.47 18.21 4.97
C ASN A 235 5.68 17.49 5.57
N VAL A 236 6.63 17.08 4.73
CA VAL A 236 7.86 16.40 5.16
C VAL A 236 8.75 17.33 5.98
N ALA A 237 8.90 18.59 5.56
CA ALA A 237 9.64 19.59 6.33
C ALA A 237 8.99 19.87 7.70
N ALA A 238 7.66 19.80 7.79
CA ALA A 238 6.91 19.92 9.04
C ALA A 238 6.90 18.63 9.89
N GLY A 239 7.31 17.50 9.33
CA GLY A 239 7.20 16.16 9.94
C GLY A 239 5.76 15.66 10.14
N LYS A 240 4.77 16.36 9.56
CA LYS A 240 3.33 16.10 9.69
C LYS A 240 2.58 16.73 8.53
N VAL A 241 1.37 16.26 8.26
CA VAL A 241 0.51 16.86 7.23
C VAL A 241 0.03 18.23 7.71
N ILE A 242 0.32 19.30 6.98
CA ILE A 242 0.02 20.68 7.41
C ILE A 242 -1.49 20.88 7.62
N ASN A 243 -2.29 20.33 6.70
CA ASN A 243 -3.75 20.41 6.73
C ASN A 243 -4.39 19.34 7.64
N ASN A 244 -3.60 18.42 8.20
CA ASN A 244 -4.04 17.43 9.17
C ASN A 244 -2.88 17.06 10.14
N PRO A 245 -2.53 17.96 11.06
CA PRO A 245 -1.29 17.86 11.85
C PRO A 245 -1.26 16.69 12.83
N SER A 246 -2.38 16.00 13.03
CA SER A 246 -2.47 14.76 13.80
C SER A 246 -1.79 13.57 13.11
N VAL A 247 -1.52 13.67 11.81
CA VAL A 247 -0.85 12.62 11.03
C VAL A 247 0.60 12.98 10.80
N ALA A 248 1.50 12.23 11.43
CA ALA A 248 2.94 12.36 11.20
C ALA A 248 3.31 11.76 9.83
N VAL A 249 4.30 12.36 9.17
CA VAL A 249 4.83 11.85 7.90
C VAL A 249 6.35 11.78 7.93
N SER A 250 6.91 10.82 7.21
CA SER A 250 8.35 10.68 7.02
C SER A 250 8.64 10.23 5.60
N PHE A 251 9.61 10.87 4.95
CA PHE A 251 9.97 10.57 3.56
C PHE A 251 11.42 10.11 3.50
N PRO A 252 11.69 8.83 3.78
CA PRO A 252 13.05 8.29 3.73
C PRO A 252 13.59 8.33 2.30
N THR A 253 14.90 8.49 2.14
CA THR A 253 15.55 8.69 0.84
C THR A 253 16.30 7.47 0.32
N ASP A 254 16.45 6.41 1.11
CA ASP A 254 17.13 5.20 0.69
C ASP A 254 16.23 4.33 -0.21
N ASN A 255 16.84 3.34 -0.87
CA ASN A 255 16.16 2.49 -1.84
C ASN A 255 15.62 1.18 -1.24
N SER A 256 15.58 1.03 0.08
CA SER A 256 14.96 -0.16 0.67
C SER A 256 13.48 -0.23 0.34
N THR A 257 12.93 -1.46 0.28
CA THR A 257 11.49 -1.69 0.14
C THR A 257 10.70 -0.94 1.19
N GLN A 258 11.16 -0.95 2.45
CA GLN A 258 10.54 -0.21 3.56
C GLN A 258 10.43 1.29 3.24
N SER A 259 11.52 1.88 2.74
CA SER A 259 11.56 3.30 2.40
C SER A 259 10.70 3.64 1.19
N GLN A 260 10.66 2.77 0.19
CA GLN A 260 9.76 2.93 -0.95
C GLN A 260 8.27 2.88 -0.53
N LEU A 261 7.90 1.94 0.34
CA LEU A 261 6.54 1.84 0.88
C LEU A 261 6.17 3.07 1.72
N ALA A 262 7.07 3.51 2.60
CA ALA A 262 6.87 4.71 3.41
C ALA A 262 6.67 5.98 2.56
N ARG A 263 7.39 6.10 1.44
CA ARG A 263 7.20 7.18 0.46
C ARG A 263 5.82 7.12 -0.20
N ILE A 264 5.37 5.94 -0.61
CA ILE A 264 4.03 5.75 -1.19
C ILE A 264 2.95 6.07 -0.16
N GLU A 265 3.07 5.57 1.07
CA GLU A 265 2.11 5.84 2.14
C GLU A 265 2.03 7.34 2.46
N THR A 266 3.18 8.01 2.56
CA THR A 266 3.24 9.46 2.75
C THR A 266 2.60 10.22 1.58
N ALA A 267 2.78 9.74 0.34
CA ALA A 267 2.16 10.32 -0.84
C ALA A 267 0.63 10.14 -0.83
N ILE A 268 0.12 8.96 -0.46
CA ILE A 268 -1.31 8.70 -0.30
C ILE A 268 -1.91 9.61 0.78
N VAL A 269 -1.28 9.67 1.96
CA VAL A 269 -1.74 10.50 3.07
C VAL A 269 -1.75 11.98 2.68
N THR A 270 -0.72 12.48 2.01
CA THR A 270 -0.67 13.87 1.52
C THR A 270 -1.82 14.12 0.54
N LEU A 271 -2.03 13.22 -0.42
CA LEU A 271 -3.05 13.33 -1.45
C LEU A 271 -4.48 13.35 -0.89
N GLN A 272 -4.74 12.59 0.18
CA GLN A 272 -6.03 12.56 0.88
C GLN A 272 -6.30 13.78 1.76
N ASN A 273 -5.28 14.60 2.05
CA ASN A 273 -5.36 15.71 2.99
C ASN A 273 -4.99 17.08 2.37
N LEU A 274 -4.96 17.19 1.03
CA LEU A 274 -4.57 18.42 0.31
C LEU A 274 -5.40 19.65 0.71
N HIS A 275 -6.66 19.48 1.11
CA HIS A 275 -7.58 20.58 1.43
C HIS A 275 -8.19 20.47 2.84
N GLY A 276 -7.61 19.64 3.70
CA GLY A 276 -8.09 19.40 5.05
C GLY A 276 -8.22 17.91 5.37
N PRO A 277 -8.60 17.54 6.60
CA PRO A 277 -8.71 16.15 7.02
C PRO A 277 -9.67 15.35 6.13
N GLY A 278 -9.12 14.42 5.34
CA GLY A 278 -9.91 13.59 4.40
C GLY A 278 -10.53 14.35 3.23
N VAL A 279 -10.17 15.62 3.04
CA VAL A 279 -10.63 16.45 1.92
C VAL A 279 -9.46 16.57 0.95
N GLY A 280 -9.46 15.72 -0.06
CA GLY A 280 -8.40 15.64 -1.06
C GLY A 280 -8.79 14.66 -2.15
N CYS A 281 -7.80 14.19 -2.90
CA CYS A 281 -8.05 13.16 -3.89
C CYS A 281 -8.10 11.78 -3.22
N PRO A 282 -9.01 10.88 -3.65
CA PRO A 282 -9.00 9.51 -3.16
C PRO A 282 -7.77 8.77 -3.70
N ALA A 283 -7.34 7.71 -3.02
CA ALA A 283 -6.20 6.90 -3.47
C ALA A 283 -6.43 6.29 -4.87
N SER A 284 -7.69 6.01 -5.24
CA SER A 284 -8.13 5.55 -6.56
C SER A 284 -7.87 6.55 -7.70
N SER A 285 -7.57 7.82 -7.39
CA SER A 285 -7.10 8.79 -8.37
C SER A 285 -5.64 8.62 -8.78
N THR A 286 -4.99 7.59 -8.25
CA THR A 286 -3.60 7.26 -8.53
C THR A 286 -3.42 5.75 -8.59
N THR A 287 -2.26 5.33 -9.07
CA THR A 287 -1.81 3.93 -9.06
C THR A 287 -0.98 3.60 -7.81
N PHE A 288 -0.97 4.47 -6.79
CA PHE A 288 -0.14 4.29 -5.59
C PHE A 288 -0.41 2.97 -4.88
N SER A 289 -1.68 2.55 -4.76
CA SER A 289 -2.01 1.25 -4.16
C SER A 289 -1.48 0.07 -4.99
N ALA A 290 -1.53 0.16 -6.32
CA ALA A 290 -0.97 -0.87 -7.20
C ALA A 290 0.57 -0.88 -7.16
N GLN A 291 1.21 0.28 -7.08
CA GLN A 291 2.66 0.40 -6.91
C GLN A 291 3.10 -0.15 -5.55
N GLN A 292 2.35 0.11 -4.48
CA GLN A 292 2.58 -0.46 -3.16
C GLN A 292 2.60 -1.99 -3.24
N GLN A 293 1.60 -2.57 -3.92
CA GLN A 293 1.50 -4.01 -4.15
C GLN A 293 2.65 -4.54 -5.01
N ALA A 294 3.05 -3.84 -6.07
CA ALA A 294 4.14 -4.26 -6.95
C ALA A 294 5.49 -4.31 -6.21
N ILE A 295 5.85 -3.24 -5.50
CA ILE A 295 7.08 -3.17 -4.69
C ILE A 295 7.09 -4.26 -3.62
N GLN A 296 5.92 -4.53 -3.03
CA GLN A 296 5.77 -5.61 -2.06
C GLN A 296 5.99 -6.99 -2.69
N ASN A 297 5.45 -7.22 -3.89
CA ASN A 297 5.61 -8.48 -4.62
C ASN A 297 7.08 -8.71 -5.06
N GLU A 298 7.78 -7.64 -5.45
CA GLU A 298 9.19 -7.70 -5.81
C GLU A 298 10.07 -8.05 -4.61
N ALA A 299 9.82 -7.42 -3.45
CA ALA A 299 10.53 -7.75 -2.21
C ALA A 299 10.34 -9.20 -1.80
N ASN A 300 9.12 -9.73 -1.99
CA ASN A 300 8.78 -11.11 -1.68
C ASN A 300 9.46 -12.10 -2.64
N SER A 301 9.56 -11.73 -3.92
CA SER A 301 10.27 -12.52 -4.93
C SER A 301 11.77 -12.57 -4.64
N ALA A 302 12.35 -11.46 -4.20
CA ALA A 302 13.75 -11.39 -3.79
C ALA A 302 14.05 -12.25 -2.55
N ASN A 303 13.17 -12.23 -1.54
CA ASN A 303 13.33 -13.04 -0.32
C ASN A 303 13.19 -14.55 -0.59
N ASN A 304 12.30 -14.96 -1.50
CA ASN A 304 12.11 -16.38 -1.84
C ASN A 304 13.28 -16.93 -2.67
N ALA A 305 13.91 -16.11 -3.53
CA ALA A 305 15.10 -16.51 -4.29
C ALA A 305 16.33 -16.78 -3.39
N ALA A 306 16.44 -16.09 -2.25
CA ALA A 306 17.52 -16.28 -1.29
C ALA A 306 17.40 -17.58 -0.46
N ALA A 307 16.24 -18.25 -0.47
CA ALA A 307 15.98 -19.48 0.27
C ALA A 307 16.38 -20.76 -0.51
N VAL A 308 16.83 -20.64 -1.77
CA VAL A 308 17.37 -21.77 -2.52
C VAL A 308 18.80 -22.04 -2.02
N PRO A 309 19.08 -23.19 -1.36
CA PRO A 309 20.44 -23.49 -0.94
C PRO A 309 21.34 -23.54 -2.18
N PRO A 310 22.58 -23.02 -2.10
CA PRO A 310 23.51 -23.07 -3.22
C PRO A 310 23.61 -24.52 -3.73
N PRO A 311 23.59 -24.74 -5.05
CA PRO A 311 23.69 -26.09 -5.60
C PRO A 311 24.94 -26.74 -5.01
N ALA A 312 24.75 -27.89 -4.36
CA ALA A 312 25.82 -28.64 -3.74
C ALA A 312 26.95 -28.80 -4.76
N THR A 313 28.09 -28.17 -4.48
CA THR A 313 29.34 -28.33 -5.24
C THR A 313 29.62 -29.83 -5.30
N THR A 314 29.31 -30.44 -6.43
CA THR A 314 29.70 -31.81 -6.72
C THR A 314 31.22 -31.78 -6.75
N ALA A 315 31.82 -32.51 -5.81
CA ALA A 315 33.27 -32.61 -5.68
C ALA A 315 33.90 -32.92 -7.04
N ALA A 316 34.84 -32.07 -7.45
CA ALA A 316 35.66 -32.30 -8.62
C ALA A 316 36.33 -33.69 -8.51
N PRO A 317 36.29 -34.53 -9.56
CA PRO A 317 36.99 -35.80 -9.55
C PRO A 317 38.50 -35.57 -9.40
N ALA A 318 39.12 -36.36 -8.52
CA ALA A 318 40.54 -36.32 -8.21
C ALA A 318 41.41 -36.40 -9.47
N THR A 319 42.30 -35.44 -9.61
CA THR A 319 43.28 -35.36 -10.70
C THR A 319 44.43 -36.34 -10.40
N THR A 320 44.49 -37.42 -11.18
CA THR A 320 45.65 -38.32 -11.25
C THR A 320 46.76 -37.66 -12.07
N ALA A 321 48.00 -37.86 -11.61
CA ALA A 321 49.24 -37.26 -12.08
C ALA A 321 49.56 -37.46 -13.59
N ALA A 322 50.35 -36.50 -14.09
CA ALA A 322 50.94 -36.42 -15.43
C ALA A 322 51.83 -37.61 -15.82
N PRO A 323 52.12 -37.77 -17.13
CA PRO A 323 53.48 -37.39 -17.55
C PRO A 323 53.60 -36.69 -18.92
N ALA A 324 54.50 -35.70 -18.94
CA ALA A 324 55.57 -35.39 -19.89
C ALA A 324 55.40 -35.45 -21.44
N THR A 325 55.62 -34.27 -22.04
CA THR A 325 56.38 -33.94 -23.29
C THR A 325 55.85 -34.34 -24.68
N THR A 326 55.66 -33.34 -25.57
CA THR A 326 56.56 -33.01 -26.73
C THR A 326 55.86 -32.18 -27.84
N ALA A 327 56.57 -31.14 -28.28
CA ALA A 327 56.62 -30.44 -29.58
C ALA A 327 55.43 -29.65 -30.17
N ALA A 328 55.76 -28.39 -30.51
CA ALA A 328 55.18 -27.54 -31.56
C ALA A 328 55.46 -28.14 -32.97
N PRO A 329 54.85 -27.71 -34.11
CA PRO A 329 54.82 -26.29 -34.54
C PRO A 329 53.63 -25.80 -35.41
N ALA A 330 53.52 -24.47 -35.44
CA ALA A 330 53.27 -23.56 -36.59
C ALA A 330 51.96 -23.56 -37.43
N THR A 331 51.52 -22.31 -37.63
CA THR A 331 51.04 -21.66 -38.87
C THR A 331 49.59 -21.79 -39.36
N THR A 332 48.90 -20.64 -39.40
CA THR A 332 48.36 -19.96 -40.62
C THR A 332 46.86 -19.60 -40.62
N ALA A 333 46.65 -18.34 -41.06
CA ALA A 333 45.50 -17.75 -41.77
C ALA A 333 44.27 -17.20 -41.01
N ALA A 334 44.18 -15.87 -41.01
CA ALA A 334 42.95 -15.11 -41.29
C ALA A 334 42.50 -15.37 -42.76
N PRO A 335 41.24 -15.13 -43.19
CA PRO A 335 40.68 -13.77 -43.39
C PRO A 335 39.14 -13.66 -43.12
N ALA A 336 38.64 -12.50 -42.68
CA ALA A 336 37.95 -11.43 -43.43
C ALA A 336 36.41 -11.56 -43.62
N THR A 337 35.74 -10.47 -43.22
CA THR A 337 34.63 -9.73 -43.89
C THR A 337 33.31 -10.42 -44.25
N SER A 338 32.20 -9.82 -43.78
CA SER A 338 31.03 -9.32 -44.55
C SER A 338 29.94 -8.88 -43.54
N SER A 339 29.65 -7.60 -43.28
CA SER A 339 28.94 -6.55 -44.05
C SER A 339 27.41 -6.64 -44.09
N ALA A 340 26.77 -5.49 -43.79
CA ALA A 340 25.42 -5.02 -44.12
C ALA A 340 24.24 -5.57 -43.27
N ALA A 341 23.18 -4.83 -42.95
CA ALA A 341 22.67 -3.59 -43.52
C ALA A 341 21.90 -2.73 -42.48
N ALA A 342 21.93 -1.43 -42.71
CA ALA A 342 21.01 -0.45 -42.13
C ALA A 342 19.64 -0.54 -42.81
N SER A 343 18.58 -0.27 -42.05
CA SER A 343 17.27 0.12 -42.60
C SER A 343 16.65 1.19 -41.73
N SER A 344 16.84 2.42 -42.17
CA SER A 344 16.05 3.60 -41.85
C SER A 344 14.69 3.54 -42.56
N GLY A 345 13.61 3.79 -41.83
CA GLY A 345 12.32 4.23 -42.35
C GLY A 345 11.64 4.98 -41.22
N GLY A 346 11.28 6.26 -41.31
CA GLY A 346 10.69 6.96 -42.45
C GLY A 346 9.33 7.40 -41.97
N VAL A 347 9.27 8.55 -41.28
CA VAL A 347 8.02 9.17 -40.82
C VAL A 347 7.40 9.93 -41.99
N ASP A 348 6.13 9.63 -42.27
CA ASP A 348 5.28 10.29 -43.26
C ASP A 348 4.57 11.49 -42.58
N PRO A 349 4.81 12.75 -42.99
CA PRO A 349 4.14 13.92 -42.42
C PRO A 349 2.88 14.39 -43.18
N SER A 350 2.22 13.55 -43.99
CA SER A 350 1.09 14.00 -44.84
C SER A 350 -0.33 13.71 -44.32
N LEU A 351 -0.54 13.63 -43.01
CA LEU A 351 -1.90 13.53 -42.43
C LEU A 351 -2.14 14.63 -41.39
N VAL A 352 -2.32 15.84 -41.89
CA VAL A 352 -2.84 16.99 -41.14
C VAL A 352 -4.29 17.23 -41.59
N PRO A 353 -5.31 17.01 -40.74
CA PRO A 353 -6.61 17.63 -40.93
C PRO A 353 -6.59 19.03 -40.31
N GLN A 354 -6.52 20.00 -41.21
CA GLN A 354 -6.80 21.41 -41.03
C GLN A 354 -8.26 21.59 -40.58
N PHE A 355 -8.49 21.98 -39.31
CA PHE A 355 -9.78 22.54 -38.89
C PHE A 355 -9.61 23.98 -38.43
N GLY A 356 -10.34 24.84 -39.11
CA GLY A 356 -10.22 26.28 -39.09
C GLY A 356 -10.85 26.94 -37.88
N VAL A 357 -10.32 28.14 -37.70
CA VAL A 357 -10.75 29.26 -36.86
C VAL A 357 -12.23 29.59 -37.08
N GLN A 358 -13.00 29.76 -35.99
CA GLN A 358 -14.10 30.72 -35.96
C GLN A 358 -14.05 31.53 -34.67
N ALA A 359 -13.75 32.82 -34.84
CA ALA A 359 -13.87 33.85 -33.82
C ALA A 359 -15.36 34.10 -33.52
N GLY A 360 -15.70 34.22 -32.24
CA GLY A 360 -17.08 34.38 -31.77
C GLY A 360 -17.19 35.13 -30.45
N VAL A 361 -17.01 36.45 -30.51
CA VAL A 361 -17.74 37.53 -29.81
C VAL A 361 -18.11 37.34 -28.31
N ASN A 362 -17.48 38.16 -27.45
CA ASN A 362 -17.96 38.58 -26.13
C ASN A 362 -19.33 39.29 -26.22
N PRO A 363 -20.18 39.17 -25.19
CA PRO A 363 -20.85 40.38 -24.72
C PRO A 363 -20.65 40.63 -23.22
N ASP A 364 -20.16 41.84 -22.96
CA ASP A 364 -20.47 42.63 -21.76
C ASP A 364 -21.97 42.65 -21.49
N GLY A 365 -22.34 42.61 -20.21
CA GLY A 365 -23.72 42.68 -19.76
C GLY A 365 -23.82 42.96 -18.27
N THR A 366 -23.59 44.21 -17.89
CA THR A 366 -23.99 44.83 -16.63
C THR A 366 -25.50 44.70 -16.37
N GLY A 367 -25.85 44.33 -15.13
CA GLY A 367 -27.20 44.37 -14.56
C GLY A 367 -27.16 43.93 -13.11
#